data_AF-A0A0A1WGU3-F1
#
_entry.id   AF-A0A0A1WGU3-F1
#
_cell.length_a   1.000
_cell.length_b   1.000
_cell.length_c   1.000
_cell.angle_alpha   90.00
_cell.angle_beta   90.00
_cell.angle_gamma   90.00
#
_symmetry.space_group_name_H-M   'P 1'
#
loop_
_entity.id
_entity.type
_entity.pdbx_description
1 polymer ?
#
loop_
_entity_poly.entity_id
_entity_poly.type
_entity_poly.pdbx_seq_one_letter_code
_entity_poly.pdbx_strand_id
1 'polypeptide(L)'
;QYHFTMEPQTTVAIPFEDGLQVWSATQWMDHTQCVIAKMLKISTNAVQLKVRRLGGAYGAKISRGNQVACAASLVAYKLNRPARFVQSIESMMNSNGKRWGCRSDYEFHIKSNGKIVGFTNTYYEDAGCNSNENPTDDLTLLTSRNCYELNDSNSKVFGQAVITDAPSSAWCRAPGSVEGIAMIENILEHMAFEANIDPADARLINLKPGNKMVELLPRFLQSTEYRQRRTEIATFNANNRWVKRGLGLAIMEFPVNLVGQFAATVAIYHADGTVVITHGGIEMGQGMNTK
;
A
#
# COMPACT_ATOMS: atom_id res chain seq x y z
N GLN A 1 4.26 -9.20 2.90
CA GLN A 1 3.13 -9.04 3.84
C GLN A 1 1.85 -9.49 3.16
N TYR A 2 1.05 -10.37 3.78
CA TYR A 2 -0.27 -10.73 3.25
C TYR A 2 -1.35 -9.78 3.78
N HIS A 3 -2.37 -9.47 2.97
CA HIS A 3 -3.40 -8.48 3.29
C HIS A 3 -4.34 -8.92 4.41
N PHE A 4 -4.63 -10.22 4.47
CA PHE A 4 -5.39 -10.86 5.53
C PHE A 4 -6.74 -10.16 5.81
N THR A 5 -7.52 -9.93 4.74
CA THR A 5 -8.87 -9.36 4.85
C THR A 5 -9.79 -10.34 5.56
N MET A 6 -10.59 -9.87 6.52
CA MET A 6 -11.51 -10.73 7.28
C MET A 6 -12.60 -11.34 6.39
N GLU A 7 -13.04 -10.61 5.37
CA GLU A 7 -13.87 -11.15 4.30
C GLU A 7 -12.99 -11.77 3.20
N PRO A 8 -13.14 -13.07 2.91
CA PRO A 8 -12.47 -13.71 1.77
C PRO A 8 -12.92 -13.13 0.43
N GLN A 9 -12.13 -13.35 -0.62
CA GLN A 9 -12.52 -12.93 -1.96
C GLN A 9 -13.78 -13.67 -2.39
N THR A 10 -14.83 -12.90 -2.71
CA THR A 10 -16.17 -13.42 -2.96
C THR A 10 -16.78 -12.75 -4.18
N THR A 11 -17.41 -13.55 -5.04
CA THR A 11 -18.28 -13.07 -6.12
C THR A 11 -19.56 -13.89 -6.18
N VAL A 12 -20.69 -13.20 -6.35
CA VAL A 12 -21.96 -13.78 -6.78
C VAL A 12 -22.32 -13.21 -8.15
N ALA A 13 -22.62 -14.06 -9.13
CA ALA A 13 -23.07 -13.67 -10.45
C ALA A 13 -24.41 -14.34 -10.76
N ILE A 14 -25.35 -13.58 -11.31
CA ILE A 14 -26.70 -14.04 -11.63
C ILE A 14 -27.01 -13.63 -13.08
N PRO A 15 -27.55 -14.54 -13.92
CA PRO A 15 -28.11 -14.16 -15.21
C PRO A 15 -29.20 -13.11 -15.03
N PHE A 16 -29.09 -12.00 -15.76
CA PHE A 16 -30.01 -10.89 -15.63
C PHE A 16 -30.22 -10.26 -17.01
N GLU A 17 -31.46 -10.30 -17.49
CA GLU A 17 -31.80 -9.91 -18.87
C GLU A 17 -30.88 -10.62 -19.88
N ASP A 18 -30.28 -9.89 -20.82
CA ASP A 18 -29.35 -10.41 -21.83
C ASP A 18 -27.89 -10.52 -21.31
N GLY A 19 -27.67 -10.32 -20.01
CA GLY A 19 -26.36 -10.19 -19.41
C GLY A 19 -26.26 -10.77 -18.00
N LEU A 20 -25.52 -10.07 -17.14
CA LEU A 20 -25.25 -10.51 -15.78
C LEU A 20 -25.43 -9.38 -14.77
N GLN A 21 -25.96 -9.73 -13.60
CA GLN A 21 -25.84 -8.93 -12.40
C GLN A 21 -24.81 -9.58 -11.47
N VAL A 22 -23.80 -8.81 -11.06
CA VAL A 22 -22.62 -9.31 -10.36
C VAL A 22 -22.40 -8.52 -9.07
N TRP A 23 -22.23 -9.22 -7.96
CA TRP A 23 -21.71 -8.68 -6.71
C TRP A 23 -20.32 -9.25 -6.49
N SER A 24 -19.31 -8.39 -6.46
CA SER A 24 -17.92 -8.81 -6.27
C SER A 24 -17.29 -8.00 -5.14
N ALA A 25 -16.48 -8.66 -4.31
CA ALA A 25 -15.67 -7.98 -3.32
C ALA A 25 -14.50 -7.26 -4.02
N THR A 26 -14.73 -6.07 -4.58
CA THR A 26 -13.75 -5.30 -5.37
C THR A 26 -13.64 -3.84 -4.95
N GLN A 27 -12.43 -3.28 -5.02
CA GLN A 27 -12.12 -1.86 -4.86
C GLN A 27 -12.27 -1.08 -6.18
N TRP A 28 -12.22 -1.76 -7.33
CA TRP A 28 -12.25 -1.13 -8.64
C TRP A 28 -13.36 -1.73 -9.49
N MET A 29 -14.57 -1.20 -9.30
CA MET A 29 -15.77 -1.68 -9.98
C MET A 29 -15.66 -1.63 -11.51
N ASP A 30 -15.23 -0.50 -12.06
CA ASP A 30 -15.08 -0.30 -13.50
C ASP A 30 -14.14 -1.36 -14.13
N HIS A 31 -12.97 -1.58 -13.54
CA HIS A 31 -12.04 -2.59 -14.04
C HIS A 31 -12.61 -4.01 -13.95
N THR A 32 -13.23 -4.38 -12.82
CA THR A 32 -13.89 -5.67 -12.64
C THR A 32 -15.02 -5.88 -13.67
N GLN A 33 -15.81 -4.85 -13.96
CA GLN A 33 -16.87 -4.91 -14.98
C GLN A 33 -16.28 -5.14 -16.38
N CYS A 34 -15.25 -4.38 -16.75
CA CYS A 34 -14.59 -4.45 -18.05
C CYS A 34 -13.95 -5.84 -18.30
N VAL A 35 -13.28 -6.42 -17.31
CA VAL A 35 -12.64 -7.74 -17.50
C VAL A 35 -13.65 -8.88 -17.61
N ILE A 36 -14.78 -8.81 -16.91
CA ILE A 36 -15.87 -9.80 -17.06
C ILE A 36 -16.44 -9.72 -18.47
N ALA A 37 -16.80 -8.52 -18.92
CA ALA A 37 -17.36 -8.29 -20.25
C ALA A 37 -16.39 -8.76 -21.35
N LYS A 38 -15.11 -8.40 -21.23
CA LYS A 38 -14.05 -8.83 -22.16
C LYS A 38 -13.90 -10.35 -22.21
N MET A 39 -13.92 -11.03 -21.06
CA MET A 39 -13.80 -12.48 -20.98
C MET A 39 -15.00 -13.18 -21.63
N LEU A 40 -16.21 -12.69 -21.39
CA LEU A 40 -17.45 -13.25 -21.96
C LEU A 40 -17.69 -12.85 -23.42
N LYS A 41 -16.94 -11.87 -23.92
CA LYS A 41 -17.14 -11.25 -25.25
C LYS A 41 -18.52 -10.61 -25.41
N ILE A 42 -18.99 -9.95 -24.35
CA ILE A 42 -20.22 -9.15 -24.34
C ILE A 42 -19.87 -7.67 -24.11
N SER A 43 -20.84 -6.79 -24.33
CA SER A 43 -20.67 -5.36 -24.05
C SER A 43 -20.60 -5.09 -22.54
N THR A 44 -19.82 -4.09 -22.12
CA THR A 44 -19.68 -3.71 -20.70
C THR A 44 -21.01 -3.34 -20.05
N ASN A 45 -21.94 -2.74 -20.81
CA ASN A 45 -23.29 -2.41 -20.33
C ASN A 45 -24.16 -3.63 -20.01
N ALA A 46 -23.81 -4.83 -20.52
CA ALA A 46 -24.49 -6.08 -20.20
C ALA A 46 -24.02 -6.68 -18.86
N VAL A 47 -23.07 -6.04 -18.15
CA VAL A 47 -22.60 -6.47 -16.84
C VAL A 47 -22.97 -5.39 -15.81
N GLN A 48 -23.96 -5.65 -14.97
CA GLN A 48 -24.30 -4.76 -13.85
C GLN A 48 -23.52 -5.17 -12.60
N LEU A 49 -22.44 -4.46 -12.30
CA LEU A 49 -21.63 -4.71 -11.11
C LEU A 49 -22.13 -3.90 -9.90
N LYS A 50 -22.24 -4.54 -8.73
CA LYS A 50 -22.68 -3.92 -7.47
C LYS A 50 -21.72 -4.24 -6.34
N VAL A 51 -21.38 -3.22 -5.55
CA VAL A 51 -20.59 -3.38 -4.31
C VAL A 51 -21.29 -2.59 -3.22
N ARG A 52 -21.67 -3.26 -2.13
CA ARG A 52 -22.27 -2.58 -0.96
C ARG A 52 -21.19 -2.11 0.02
N ARG A 53 -20.32 -3.03 0.42
CA ARG A 53 -19.16 -2.82 1.29
C ARG A 53 -18.21 -4.01 1.16
N LEU A 54 -16.96 -3.83 1.58
CA LEU A 54 -15.96 -4.90 1.71
C LEU A 54 -15.62 -5.12 3.18
N GLY A 55 -15.39 -6.38 3.58
CA GLY A 55 -14.86 -6.73 4.91
C GLY A 55 -13.33 -6.65 4.94
N GLY A 56 -12.79 -5.48 4.61
CA GLY A 56 -11.35 -5.26 4.41
C GLY A 56 -10.91 -5.55 2.97
N ALA A 57 -9.87 -4.83 2.54
CA ALA A 57 -9.36 -4.89 1.17
C ALA A 57 -7.85 -4.65 1.08
N TYR A 58 -7.39 -3.52 1.63
CA TYR A 58 -5.96 -3.18 1.77
C TYR A 58 -5.13 -3.22 0.46
N GLY A 59 -5.77 -3.14 -0.71
CA GLY A 59 -5.13 -3.22 -2.02
C GLY A 59 -5.36 -4.55 -2.75
N ALA A 60 -5.56 -5.67 -2.04
CA ALA A 60 -5.77 -6.98 -2.65
C ALA A 60 -7.02 -7.04 -3.53
N LYS A 61 -8.04 -6.24 -3.20
CA LYS A 61 -9.31 -6.24 -3.91
C LYS A 61 -9.34 -5.24 -5.07
N ILE A 62 -8.21 -4.64 -5.47
CA ILE A 62 -8.12 -3.77 -6.66
C ILE A 62 -8.24 -4.60 -7.95
N SER A 63 -7.33 -5.57 -8.14
CA SER A 63 -7.31 -6.40 -9.35
C SER A 63 -7.45 -7.91 -9.07
N ARG A 64 -6.98 -8.39 -7.91
CA ARG A 64 -6.91 -9.85 -7.64
C ARG A 64 -8.27 -10.50 -7.54
N GLY A 65 -9.28 -9.71 -7.14
CA GLY A 65 -10.68 -10.13 -7.16
C GLY A 65 -11.25 -10.46 -8.54
N ASN A 66 -10.60 -10.01 -9.62
CA ASN A 66 -11.06 -10.25 -10.98
C ASN A 66 -11.07 -11.73 -11.37
N GLN A 67 -10.15 -12.54 -10.83
CA GLN A 67 -10.11 -13.98 -11.13
C GLN A 67 -11.40 -14.67 -10.65
N VAL A 68 -11.80 -14.39 -9.42
CA VAL A 68 -13.04 -14.91 -8.81
C VAL A 68 -14.27 -14.32 -9.51
N ALA A 69 -14.22 -13.03 -9.87
CA ALA A 69 -15.29 -12.37 -10.59
C ALA A 69 -15.56 -13.01 -11.97
N CYS A 70 -14.51 -13.21 -12.77
CA CYS A 70 -14.60 -13.84 -14.07
C CYS A 70 -15.06 -15.30 -13.96
N ALA A 71 -14.51 -16.08 -13.02
CA ALA A 71 -14.88 -17.48 -12.85
C ALA A 71 -16.37 -17.66 -12.52
N ALA A 72 -16.89 -16.92 -11.53
CA ALA A 72 -18.32 -16.98 -11.18
C ALA A 72 -19.21 -16.51 -12.34
N SER A 73 -18.80 -15.44 -13.04
CA SER A 73 -19.55 -14.88 -14.18
C SER A 73 -19.59 -15.83 -15.36
N LEU A 74 -18.49 -16.52 -15.66
CA LEU A 74 -18.43 -17.53 -16.72
C LEU A 74 -19.39 -18.68 -16.47
N VAL A 75 -19.40 -19.21 -15.24
CA VAL A 75 -20.31 -20.29 -14.85
C VAL A 75 -21.76 -19.82 -14.97
N ALA A 76 -22.07 -18.63 -14.46
CA ALA A 76 -23.42 -18.09 -14.51
C ALA A 76 -23.91 -17.90 -15.93
N TYR A 77 -23.06 -17.33 -16.80
CA TYR A 77 -23.37 -17.08 -18.20
C TYR A 77 -23.56 -18.37 -19.00
N LYS A 78 -22.68 -19.36 -18.83
CA LYS A 78 -22.72 -20.61 -19.60
C LYS A 78 -23.86 -21.53 -19.19
N LEU A 79 -24.20 -21.56 -17.91
CA LEU A 79 -25.22 -22.47 -17.38
C LEU A 79 -26.59 -21.80 -17.24
N ASN A 80 -26.68 -20.49 -17.46
CA ASN A 80 -27.85 -19.67 -17.20
C ASN A 80 -28.42 -19.91 -15.79
N ARG A 81 -27.53 -19.96 -14.78
CA ARG A 81 -27.87 -20.20 -13.37
C ARG A 81 -27.05 -19.30 -12.46
N PRO A 82 -27.57 -18.86 -11.29
CA PRO A 82 -26.75 -18.17 -10.30
C PRO A 82 -25.50 -18.96 -9.91
N ALA A 83 -24.36 -18.28 -9.81
CA ALA A 83 -23.10 -18.84 -9.35
C ALA A 83 -22.53 -17.99 -8.20
N ARG A 84 -22.02 -18.66 -7.17
CA ARG A 84 -21.27 -18.03 -6.07
C ARG A 84 -19.91 -18.69 -5.96
N PHE A 85 -18.87 -17.88 -5.89
CA PHE A 85 -17.51 -18.33 -5.62
C PHE A 85 -16.94 -17.54 -4.44
N VAL A 86 -16.62 -18.25 -3.37
CA VAL A 86 -15.90 -17.77 -2.19
C VAL A 86 -14.57 -18.52 -2.14
N GLN A 87 -13.44 -17.82 -2.16
CA GLN A 87 -12.14 -18.46 -1.95
C GLN A 87 -11.95 -18.79 -0.46
N SER A 88 -11.27 -19.90 -0.14
CA SER A 88 -10.73 -20.08 1.21
C SER A 88 -9.55 -19.15 1.44
N ILE A 89 -9.23 -18.86 2.71
CA ILE A 89 -8.08 -18.00 3.05
C ILE A 89 -6.78 -18.62 2.54
N GLU A 90 -6.62 -19.94 2.62
CA GLU A 90 -5.45 -20.67 2.12
C GLU A 90 -5.30 -20.50 0.61
N SER A 91 -6.39 -20.67 -0.15
CA SER A 91 -6.36 -20.41 -1.60
C SER A 91 -5.95 -18.98 -1.90
N MET A 92 -6.52 -18.00 -1.19
CA MET A 92 -6.15 -16.60 -1.40
C MET A 92 -4.68 -16.34 -1.05
N MET A 93 -4.14 -16.94 0.02
CA MET A 93 -2.74 -16.81 0.42
C MET A 93 -1.78 -17.44 -0.60
N ASN A 94 -2.24 -18.50 -1.27
CA ASN A 94 -1.48 -19.18 -2.30
C ASN A 94 -1.53 -18.47 -3.66
N SER A 95 -2.64 -17.81 -4.03
CA SER A 95 -2.85 -17.33 -5.42
C SER A 95 -2.92 -15.82 -5.59
N ASN A 96 -3.36 -15.05 -4.59
CA ASN A 96 -3.72 -13.64 -4.79
C ASN A 96 -2.52 -12.68 -4.62
N GLY A 97 -1.33 -13.23 -4.42
CA GLY A 97 -0.14 -12.42 -4.18
C GLY A 97 -0.10 -11.80 -2.79
N LYS A 98 0.96 -11.05 -2.56
CA LYS A 98 1.26 -10.35 -1.30
C LYS A 98 1.92 -9.02 -1.64
N ARG A 99 2.14 -8.16 -0.64
CA ARG A 99 3.05 -7.01 -0.78
C ARG A 99 4.38 -7.45 -1.38
N TRP A 100 4.89 -6.64 -2.31
CA TRP A 100 6.21 -6.77 -2.92
C TRP A 100 7.30 -6.91 -1.86
N GLY A 101 8.15 -7.93 -2.00
CA GLY A 101 9.35 -8.06 -1.17
C GLY A 101 10.41 -7.13 -1.72
N CYS A 102 11.07 -6.34 -0.86
CA CYS A 102 12.09 -5.39 -1.27
C CYS A 102 13.45 -5.77 -0.67
N ARG A 103 14.49 -5.76 -1.50
CA ARG A 103 15.90 -5.88 -1.11
C ARG A 103 16.62 -4.63 -1.59
N SER A 104 17.51 -4.08 -0.77
CA SER A 104 18.31 -2.91 -1.12
C SER A 104 19.78 -3.19 -0.87
N ASP A 105 20.61 -2.90 -1.87
CA ASP A 105 22.06 -2.87 -1.79
C ASP A 105 22.50 -1.39 -1.90
N TYR A 106 23.22 -0.88 -0.91
CA TYR A 106 23.46 0.56 -0.77
C TYR A 106 24.86 0.91 -0.25
N GLU A 107 25.29 2.14 -0.51
CA GLU A 107 26.53 2.74 -0.03
C GLU A 107 26.29 4.19 0.45
N PHE A 108 26.94 4.57 1.57
CA PHE A 108 26.86 5.91 2.15
C PHE A 108 28.23 6.52 2.36
N HIS A 109 28.31 7.81 2.05
CA HIS A 109 29.43 8.66 2.42
C HIS A 109 28.91 9.81 3.26
N ILE A 110 29.47 9.94 4.46
CA ILE A 110 29.08 10.97 5.43
C ILE A 110 30.29 11.79 5.88
N LYS A 111 30.03 13.03 6.28
CA LYS A 111 30.98 13.82 7.06
C LYS A 111 30.97 13.35 8.52
N SER A 112 31.97 13.77 9.29
CA SER A 112 32.09 13.46 10.72
C SER A 112 30.90 13.94 11.57
N ASN A 113 30.14 14.93 11.10
CA ASN A 113 28.92 15.41 11.76
C ASN A 113 27.65 14.62 11.36
N GLY A 114 27.77 13.58 10.53
CA GLY A 114 26.64 12.76 10.06
C GLY A 114 25.94 13.27 8.81
N LYS A 115 26.37 14.40 8.22
CA LYS A 115 25.80 14.91 6.96
C LYS A 115 26.15 13.98 5.79
N ILE A 116 25.15 13.53 5.05
CA ILE A 116 25.32 12.73 3.84
C ILE A 116 25.87 13.61 2.71
N VAL A 117 26.95 13.12 2.08
CA VAL A 117 27.57 13.73 0.90
C VAL A 117 27.53 12.83 -0.33
N GLY A 118 27.27 11.54 -0.15
CA GLY A 118 27.08 10.58 -1.24
C GLY A 118 26.21 9.42 -0.80
N PHE A 119 25.26 9.04 -1.65
CA PHE A 119 24.35 7.93 -1.43
C PHE A 119 24.14 7.17 -2.75
N THR A 120 24.41 5.88 -2.77
CA THR A 120 23.98 5.01 -3.86
C THR A 120 23.08 3.91 -3.31
N ASN A 121 22.01 3.59 -4.04
CA ASN A 121 21.10 2.52 -3.66
C ASN A 121 20.55 1.85 -4.91
N THR A 122 20.75 0.54 -5.01
CA THR A 122 20.06 -0.32 -5.95
C THR A 122 19.08 -1.19 -5.17
N TYR A 123 17.80 -1.09 -5.48
CA TYR A 123 16.78 -1.92 -4.84
C TYR A 123 16.06 -2.80 -5.86
N TYR A 124 15.67 -3.98 -5.38
CA TYR A 124 15.00 -5.02 -6.14
C TYR A 124 13.68 -5.35 -5.48
N GLU A 125 12.60 -5.37 -6.25
CA GLU A 125 11.28 -5.73 -5.75
C GLU A 125 10.74 -6.97 -6.45
N ASP A 126 10.33 -7.98 -5.67
CA ASP A 126 9.83 -9.25 -6.17
C ASP A 126 8.41 -9.11 -6.73
N ALA A 127 8.29 -9.17 -8.05
CA ALA A 127 7.04 -9.09 -8.80
C ALA A 127 6.22 -10.37 -8.76
N GLY A 128 6.83 -11.50 -8.38
CA GLY A 128 6.30 -12.81 -8.71
C GLY A 128 6.30 -13.04 -10.22
N CYS A 129 5.32 -13.80 -10.70
CA CYS A 129 5.28 -14.28 -12.08
C CYS A 129 4.93 -13.23 -13.14
N ASN A 130 4.54 -12.01 -12.76
CA ASN A 130 4.31 -10.89 -13.68
C ASN A 130 4.35 -9.53 -12.97
N SER A 131 4.57 -8.46 -13.73
CA SER A 131 4.74 -7.08 -13.26
C SER A 131 3.50 -6.20 -13.40
N ASN A 132 2.28 -6.75 -13.33
CA ASN A 132 1.05 -5.97 -13.59
C ASN A 132 0.77 -4.85 -12.55
N GLU A 133 1.17 -5.04 -11.29
CA GLU A 133 0.94 -4.09 -10.18
C GLU A 133 2.27 -3.58 -9.62
N ASN A 134 3.09 -3.00 -10.49
CA ASN A 134 4.48 -2.64 -10.22
C ASN A 134 4.61 -1.23 -9.57
N PRO A 135 5.11 -1.12 -8.32
CA PRO A 135 5.37 0.16 -7.66
C PRO A 135 6.82 0.69 -7.82
N THR A 136 7.71 -0.09 -8.45
CA THR A 136 9.17 0.12 -8.36
C THR A 136 9.56 1.49 -8.90
N ASP A 137 9.29 1.75 -10.18
CA ASP A 137 9.84 2.93 -10.88
C ASP A 137 9.10 4.23 -10.51
N ASP A 138 7.91 4.14 -9.91
CA ASP A 138 7.07 5.27 -9.59
C ASP A 138 7.00 5.53 -8.07
N LEU A 139 6.27 4.70 -7.32
CA LEU A 139 5.90 4.95 -5.94
C LEU A 139 7.05 4.67 -4.97
N THR A 140 7.78 3.58 -5.17
CA THR A 140 8.97 3.27 -4.37
C THR A 140 10.06 4.30 -4.61
N LEU A 141 10.37 4.59 -5.88
CA LEU A 141 11.36 5.61 -6.22
C LEU A 141 10.99 7.01 -5.67
N LEU A 142 9.73 7.43 -5.83
CA LEU A 142 9.24 8.73 -5.36
C LEU A 142 9.47 8.93 -3.86
N THR A 143 9.34 7.87 -3.08
CA THR A 143 9.42 7.92 -1.61
C THR A 143 10.76 7.45 -1.04
N SER A 144 11.65 6.92 -1.88
CA SER A 144 12.99 6.42 -1.51
C SER A 144 13.92 7.46 -0.87
N ARG A 145 13.61 8.75 -1.03
CA ARG A 145 14.35 9.87 -0.42
C ARG A 145 13.71 10.40 0.86
N ASN A 146 12.46 10.03 1.13
CA ASN A 146 11.66 10.44 2.29
C ASN A 146 11.82 11.94 2.61
N CYS A 147 12.15 12.30 3.85
CA CYS A 147 12.25 13.70 4.31
C CYS A 147 13.64 14.33 4.06
N TYR A 148 14.56 13.64 3.38
CA TYR A 148 15.99 13.97 3.41
C TYR A 148 16.45 14.77 2.19
N GLU A 149 17.52 15.54 2.38
CA GLU A 149 18.16 16.34 1.34
C GLU A 149 19.02 15.48 0.41
N LEU A 150 18.35 14.64 -0.39
CA LEU A 150 18.96 13.79 -1.41
C LEU A 150 18.52 14.30 -2.79
N ASN A 151 19.50 14.69 -3.60
CA ASN A 151 19.31 15.20 -4.95
C ASN A 151 20.32 14.54 -5.90
N ASP A 152 20.26 14.88 -7.17
CA ASP A 152 21.05 14.17 -8.20
C ASP A 152 22.57 14.46 -8.10
N SER A 153 22.98 15.47 -7.30
CA SER A 153 24.39 15.76 -7.04
C SER A 153 25.01 14.92 -5.92
N ASN A 154 24.19 14.37 -5.01
CA ASN A 154 24.66 13.59 -3.86
C ASN A 154 23.99 12.21 -3.72
N SER A 155 23.10 11.84 -4.64
CA SER A 155 22.40 10.55 -4.58
C SER A 155 22.16 9.92 -5.96
N LYS A 156 22.25 8.60 -6.03
CA LYS A 156 21.83 7.77 -7.17
C LYS A 156 21.00 6.61 -6.66
N VAL A 157 19.74 6.53 -7.08
CA VAL A 157 18.80 5.49 -6.66
C VAL A 157 18.28 4.79 -7.90
N PHE A 158 18.41 3.47 -7.96
CA PHE A 158 17.96 2.63 -9.07
C PHE A 158 17.06 1.52 -8.53
N GLY A 159 15.89 1.34 -9.17
CA GLY A 159 14.93 0.30 -8.81
C GLY A 159 14.81 -0.74 -9.91
N GLN A 160 14.60 -2.00 -9.54
CA GLN A 160 14.34 -3.06 -10.50
C GLN A 160 13.27 -4.04 -9.99
N ALA A 161 12.18 -4.17 -10.76
CA ALA A 161 11.22 -5.24 -10.56
C ALA A 161 11.83 -6.58 -11.06
N VAL A 162 11.73 -7.63 -10.24
CA VAL A 162 12.30 -8.94 -10.53
C VAL A 162 11.17 -9.96 -10.71
N ILE A 163 11.20 -10.67 -11.84
CA ILE A 163 10.26 -11.76 -12.14
C ILE A 163 10.76 -13.05 -11.48
N THR A 164 9.86 -13.73 -10.79
CA THR A 164 10.12 -15.01 -10.10
C THR A 164 8.97 -16.00 -10.34
N ASP A 165 9.15 -17.27 -9.97
CA ASP A 165 8.09 -18.29 -10.08
C ASP A 165 7.03 -18.20 -8.95
N ALA A 166 7.07 -17.14 -8.13
CA ALA A 166 6.08 -16.91 -7.09
C ALA A 166 4.75 -16.34 -7.66
N PRO A 167 3.63 -16.46 -6.94
CA PRO A 167 2.40 -15.75 -7.29
C PRO A 167 2.67 -14.25 -7.42
N SER A 168 2.12 -13.63 -8.47
CA SER A 168 2.32 -12.20 -8.75
C SER A 168 1.99 -11.34 -7.52
N SER A 169 2.95 -10.52 -7.11
CA SER A 169 2.81 -9.55 -6.03
C SER A 169 1.70 -8.55 -6.36
N ALA A 170 1.10 -8.00 -5.31
CA ALA A 170 -0.10 -7.19 -5.42
C ALA A 170 0.00 -5.86 -4.67
N TRP A 171 -0.85 -4.91 -5.06
CA TRP A 171 -1.00 -3.65 -4.32
C TRP A 171 -1.33 -3.93 -2.86
N CYS A 172 -0.57 -3.34 -1.94
CA CYS A 172 -0.84 -3.38 -0.51
C CYS A 172 -0.91 -1.94 0.03
N ARG A 173 -1.61 -1.71 1.15
CA ARG A 173 -1.81 -0.37 1.73
C ARG A 173 -0.48 0.39 1.82
N ALA A 174 -0.46 1.62 1.32
CA ALA A 174 0.78 2.36 1.05
C ALA A 174 1.69 1.59 0.06
N PRO A 175 1.25 1.46 -1.21
CA PRO A 175 1.99 0.73 -2.22
C PRO A 175 3.27 1.48 -2.60
N GLY A 176 4.41 0.78 -2.62
CA GLY A 176 5.75 1.32 -2.91
C GLY A 176 6.31 2.25 -1.83
N SER A 177 5.45 3.07 -1.25
CA SER A 177 5.77 4.02 -0.19
C SER A 177 6.26 3.37 1.11
N VAL A 178 5.74 2.20 1.49
CA VAL A 178 6.28 1.47 2.63
C VAL A 178 7.69 0.99 2.32
N GLU A 179 7.89 0.42 1.14
CA GLU A 179 9.16 -0.10 0.66
C GLU A 179 10.20 1.03 0.60
N GLY A 180 9.86 2.14 -0.06
CA GLY A 180 10.71 3.32 -0.21
C GLY A 180 11.10 3.99 1.11
N ILE A 181 10.10 4.28 1.97
CA ILE A 181 10.33 4.97 3.25
C ILE A 181 11.05 4.06 4.24
N ALA A 182 10.62 2.80 4.38
CA ALA A 182 11.26 1.88 5.32
C ALA A 182 12.70 1.58 4.91
N MET A 183 12.99 1.50 3.60
CA MET A 183 14.32 1.33 3.07
C MET A 183 15.26 2.45 3.53
N ILE A 184 14.94 3.72 3.24
CA ILE A 184 15.82 4.84 3.61
C ILE A 184 15.92 5.05 5.13
N GLU A 185 14.84 4.80 5.89
CA GLU A 185 14.87 4.87 7.35
C GLU A 185 15.75 3.79 7.98
N ASN A 186 15.68 2.55 7.47
CA ASN A 186 16.52 1.45 7.94
C ASN A 186 18.00 1.72 7.64
N ILE A 187 18.25 2.19 6.43
CA ILE A 187 19.57 2.57 5.95
C ILE A 187 20.17 3.70 6.81
N LEU A 188 19.41 4.74 7.11
CA LEU A 188 19.85 5.84 7.97
C LEU A 188 20.09 5.40 9.42
N GLU A 189 19.28 4.47 9.92
CA GLU A 189 19.52 3.85 11.23
C GLU A 189 20.85 3.10 11.25
N HIS A 190 21.14 2.31 10.21
CA HIS A 190 22.42 1.60 10.06
C HIS A 190 23.60 2.58 9.95
N MET A 191 23.46 3.63 9.14
CA MET A 191 24.45 4.71 9.04
C MET A 191 24.73 5.36 10.40
N ALA A 192 23.69 5.68 11.17
CA ALA A 192 23.83 6.28 12.49
C ALA A 192 24.55 5.34 13.48
N PHE A 193 24.23 4.03 13.43
CA PHE A 193 24.87 3.01 14.23
C PHE A 193 26.37 2.90 13.94
N GLU A 194 26.76 2.74 12.67
CA GLU A 194 28.16 2.62 12.25
C GLU A 194 28.97 3.89 12.54
N ALA A 195 28.34 5.06 12.43
CA ALA A 195 28.97 6.34 12.75
C ALA A 195 28.99 6.68 14.25
N ASN A 196 28.34 5.88 15.10
CA ASN A 196 28.12 6.16 16.52
C ASN A 196 27.48 7.56 16.76
N ILE A 197 26.48 7.90 15.93
CA ILE A 197 25.69 9.14 16.02
C ILE A 197 24.31 8.80 16.56
N ASP A 198 23.72 9.68 17.38
CA ASP A 198 22.34 9.46 17.82
C ASP A 198 21.39 9.48 16.60
N PRO A 199 20.49 8.49 16.46
CA PRO A 199 19.64 8.38 15.28
C PRO A 199 18.70 9.57 15.04
N ALA A 200 18.35 10.34 16.08
CA ALA A 200 17.59 11.56 15.90
C ALA A 200 18.43 12.68 15.29
N ASP A 201 19.69 12.80 15.71
CA ASP A 201 20.64 13.81 15.18
C ASP A 201 21.04 13.51 13.75
N ALA A 202 21.27 12.22 13.43
CA ALA A 202 21.52 11.77 12.06
C ALA A 202 20.37 12.12 11.12
N ARG A 203 19.11 12.05 11.59
CA ARG A 203 17.94 12.49 10.80
C ARG A 203 17.88 14.00 10.68
N LEU A 204 18.01 14.74 11.79
CA LEU A 204 17.92 16.21 11.84
C LEU A 204 18.89 16.89 10.87
N ILE A 205 20.16 16.45 10.83
CA ILE A 205 21.18 17.08 9.97
C ILE A 205 20.95 16.82 8.47
N ASN A 206 20.21 15.76 8.14
CA ASN A 206 19.94 15.34 6.77
C ASN A 206 18.56 15.76 6.26
N LEU A 207 17.73 16.42 7.06
CA LEU A 207 16.41 16.91 6.63
C LEU A 207 16.53 17.89 5.45
N LYS A 208 15.61 17.76 4.48
CA LYS A 208 15.49 18.70 3.37
C LYS A 208 15.08 20.09 3.88
N PRO A 209 15.78 21.17 3.48
CA PRO A 209 15.34 22.54 3.79
C PRO A 209 13.90 22.78 3.35
N GLY A 210 13.09 23.36 4.23
CA GLY A 210 11.67 23.64 4.00
C GLY A 210 10.72 22.44 4.22
N ASN A 211 11.23 21.25 4.53
CA ASN A 211 10.38 20.13 4.95
C ASN A 211 9.79 20.39 6.35
N LYS A 212 8.50 20.10 6.56
CA LYS A 212 7.83 20.31 7.86
C LYS A 212 8.48 19.54 9.02
N MET A 213 9.19 18.45 8.74
CA MET A 213 9.92 17.69 9.76
C MET A 213 11.01 18.50 10.46
N VAL A 214 11.50 19.59 9.85
CA VAL A 214 12.44 20.52 10.50
C VAL A 214 11.82 21.13 11.77
N GLU A 215 10.50 21.36 11.78
CA GLU A 215 9.78 21.84 12.96
C GLU A 215 9.18 20.71 13.80
N LEU A 216 8.63 19.68 13.14
CA LEU A 216 7.89 18.61 13.82
C LEU A 216 8.81 17.67 14.60
N LEU A 217 9.99 17.35 14.06
CA LEU A 217 10.89 16.39 14.71
C LEU A 217 11.41 16.93 16.06
N PRO A 218 11.94 18.16 16.17
CA PRO A 218 12.36 18.70 17.47
C PRO A 218 11.22 18.74 18.50
N ARG A 219 10.01 19.15 18.10
CA ARG A 219 8.83 19.17 18.98
C ARG A 219 8.46 17.76 19.46
N PHE A 220 8.52 16.77 18.58
CA PHE A 220 8.25 15.37 18.91
C PHE A 220 9.29 14.80 19.89
N LEU A 221 10.59 15.08 19.67
CA LEU A 221 11.65 14.64 20.57
C LEU A 221 11.49 15.23 21.97
N GLN A 222 11.07 16.50 22.05
CA GLN A 222 10.79 17.17 23.32
C GLN A 222 9.55 16.58 24.01
N SER A 223 8.42 16.47 23.31
CA SER A 223 7.15 16.03 23.90
C SER A 223 7.15 14.56 24.33
N THR A 224 8.06 13.76 23.77
CA THR A 224 8.23 12.34 24.10
C THR A 224 9.42 12.07 25.02
N GLU A 225 10.09 13.12 25.51
CA GLU A 225 11.26 13.06 26.39
C GLU A 225 12.36 12.12 25.84
N TYR A 226 12.55 12.14 24.51
CA TYR A 226 13.36 11.16 23.79
C TYR A 226 14.76 10.99 24.41
N ARG A 227 15.45 12.11 24.69
CA ARG A 227 16.83 12.11 25.22
C ARG A 227 16.91 11.56 26.64
N GLN A 228 15.93 11.87 27.48
CA GLN A 228 15.84 11.33 28.83
C GLN A 228 15.63 9.81 28.77
N ARG A 229 14.65 9.36 27.98
CA ARG A 229 14.36 7.92 27.80
C ARG A 229 15.53 7.14 27.21
N ARG A 230 16.32 7.74 26.31
CA ARG A 230 17.58 7.15 25.81
C ARG A 230 18.56 6.88 26.94
N THR A 231 18.74 7.84 27.85
CA THR A 231 19.62 7.72 29.02
C THR A 231 19.12 6.63 29.98
N GLU A 232 17.81 6.63 30.29
CA GLU A 232 17.18 5.62 31.14
C GLU A 232 17.33 4.20 30.55
N ILE A 233 17.17 4.06 29.22
CA ILE A 233 17.36 2.80 28.52
C ILE A 233 18.82 2.34 28.59
N ALA A 234 19.78 3.26 28.45
CA ALA A 234 21.20 2.92 28.59
C ALA A 234 21.51 2.38 29.98
N THR A 235 21.01 3.05 31.03
CA THR A 235 21.13 2.61 32.43
C THR A 235 20.45 1.25 32.65
N PHE A 236 19.23 1.07 32.14
CA PHE A 236 18.53 -0.22 32.23
C PHE A 236 19.33 -1.32 31.56
N ASN A 237 19.84 -1.09 30.35
CA ASN A 237 20.59 -2.07 29.58
C ASN A 237 21.94 -2.41 30.23
N ALA A 238 22.62 -1.45 30.87
CA ALA A 238 23.85 -1.71 31.61
C ALA A 238 23.60 -2.63 32.82
N ASN A 239 22.46 -2.45 33.50
CA ASN A 239 22.10 -3.20 34.70
C ASN A 239 21.38 -4.53 34.45
N ASN A 240 21.01 -4.84 33.20
CA ASN A 240 20.25 -6.05 32.87
C ASN A 240 20.96 -6.87 31.80
N ARG A 241 21.39 -8.09 32.14
CA ARG A 241 22.09 -8.99 31.20
C ARG A 241 21.15 -9.63 30.16
N TRP A 242 19.97 -10.07 30.60
CA TRP A 242 19.08 -10.94 29.81
C TRP A 242 17.88 -10.23 29.18
N VAL A 243 17.59 -9.01 29.61
CA VAL A 243 16.50 -8.20 29.10
C VAL A 243 17.08 -6.86 28.68
N LYS A 244 16.81 -6.45 27.45
CA LYS A 244 17.23 -5.14 26.92
C LYS A 244 16.00 -4.37 26.47
N ARG A 245 16.10 -3.04 26.54
CA ARG A 245 15.14 -2.10 25.99
C ARG A 245 15.75 -1.42 24.77
N GLY A 246 14.89 -1.14 23.79
CA GLY A 246 15.23 -0.37 22.59
C GLY A 246 14.27 0.80 22.44
N LEU A 247 14.74 1.85 21.77
CA LEU A 247 13.92 2.98 21.37
C LEU A 247 14.27 3.32 19.92
N GLY A 248 13.33 3.05 19.03
CA GLY A 248 13.42 3.39 17.61
C GLY A 248 12.67 4.69 17.30
N LEU A 249 13.12 5.39 16.28
CA LEU A 249 12.52 6.59 15.75
C LEU A 249 12.53 6.47 14.23
N ALA A 250 11.42 6.78 13.57
CA ALA A 250 11.36 6.90 12.12
C ALA A 250 10.50 8.13 11.79
N ILE A 251 10.78 8.77 10.66
CA ILE A 251 10.00 9.90 10.17
C ILE A 251 9.43 9.56 8.80
N MET A 252 8.39 10.28 8.36
CA MET A 252 7.81 10.03 7.04
C MET A 252 7.25 11.30 6.42
N GLU A 253 7.47 11.43 5.12
CA GLU A 253 6.69 12.27 4.22
C GLU A 253 5.91 11.36 3.28
N PHE A 254 4.59 11.35 3.42
CA PHE A 254 3.71 10.51 2.60
C PHE A 254 3.03 11.36 1.52
N PRO A 255 3.37 11.20 0.23
CA PRO A 255 2.74 11.96 -0.84
C PRO A 255 1.28 11.51 -1.02
N VAL A 256 0.36 12.49 -1.04
CA VAL A 256 -1.07 12.23 -1.31
C VAL A 256 -1.42 12.80 -2.68
N ASN A 257 -1.65 11.91 -3.64
CA ASN A 257 -2.14 12.27 -4.97
C ASN A 257 -3.66 12.12 -5.01
N LEU A 258 -4.35 13.15 -5.49
CA LEU A 258 -5.78 13.07 -5.79
C LEU A 258 -5.95 12.41 -7.15
N VAL A 259 -6.42 11.16 -7.17
CA VAL A 259 -6.63 10.40 -8.39
C VAL A 259 -8.12 10.34 -8.72
N GLY A 260 -8.49 10.92 -9.87
CA GLY A 260 -9.79 10.75 -10.52
C GLY A 260 -10.91 11.67 -10.04
N GLN A 261 -11.87 11.91 -10.94
CA GLN A 261 -13.19 12.47 -10.61
C GLN A 261 -14.17 11.29 -10.55
N PHE A 262 -14.76 11.04 -9.38
CA PHE A 262 -15.82 10.04 -9.24
C PHE A 262 -17.17 10.72 -9.40
N ALA A 263 -18.01 10.15 -10.26
CA ALA A 263 -19.40 10.60 -10.35
C ALA A 263 -20.15 10.26 -9.04
N ALA A 264 -21.06 11.15 -8.68
CA ALA A 264 -22.06 10.92 -7.65
C ALA A 264 -23.46 11.17 -8.21
N THR A 265 -24.43 10.40 -7.75
CA THR A 265 -25.84 10.57 -8.08
C THR A 265 -26.61 10.80 -6.79
N VAL A 266 -27.47 11.82 -6.81
CA VAL A 266 -28.33 12.18 -5.68
C VAL A 266 -29.77 12.12 -6.18
N ALA A 267 -30.59 11.33 -5.49
CA ALA A 267 -32.02 11.23 -5.75
C ALA A 267 -32.78 11.76 -4.53
N ILE A 268 -33.69 12.71 -4.76
CA ILE A 268 -34.56 13.28 -3.72
C ILE A 268 -35.97 12.75 -3.99
N TYR A 269 -36.54 12.04 -3.02
CA TYR A 269 -37.86 11.46 -3.13
C TYR A 269 -38.92 12.51 -2.81
N HIS A 270 -39.69 12.91 -3.82
CA HIS A 270 -40.64 14.02 -3.70
C HIS A 270 -41.72 13.81 -2.63
N ALA A 271 -42.05 12.56 -2.28
CA ALA A 271 -43.13 12.23 -1.37
C ALA A 271 -42.81 12.58 0.10
N ASP A 272 -41.56 12.40 0.51
CA ASP A 272 -41.13 12.55 1.92
C ASP A 272 -39.84 13.37 2.08
N GLY A 273 -39.25 13.84 0.98
CA GLY A 273 -38.00 14.60 0.98
C GLY A 273 -36.76 13.76 1.33
N THR A 274 -36.87 12.43 1.42
CA THR A 274 -35.71 11.58 1.70
C THR A 274 -34.70 11.60 0.56
N VAL A 275 -33.43 11.40 0.89
CA VAL A 275 -32.33 11.52 -0.07
C VAL A 275 -31.55 10.20 -0.14
N VAL A 276 -31.30 9.72 -1.34
CA VAL A 276 -30.38 8.62 -1.62
C VAL A 276 -29.19 9.14 -2.39
N ILE A 277 -27.99 8.78 -1.92
CA ILE A 277 -26.72 9.17 -2.51
C ILE A 277 -25.97 7.91 -2.93
N THR A 278 -25.40 7.93 -4.14
CA THR A 278 -24.47 6.89 -4.62
C THR A 278 -23.26 7.55 -5.24
N HIS A 279 -22.07 6.96 -5.08
CA HIS A 279 -20.82 7.48 -5.62
C HIS A 279 -19.88 6.35 -6.05
N GLY A 280 -18.84 6.67 -6.82
CA GLY A 280 -17.83 5.69 -7.26
C GLY A 280 -16.88 5.15 -6.16
N GLY A 281 -16.84 5.78 -4.98
CA GLY A 281 -16.05 5.31 -3.85
C GLY A 281 -16.58 4.00 -3.24
N ILE A 282 -15.67 3.15 -2.76
CA ILE A 282 -16.00 1.84 -2.17
C ILE A 282 -15.77 1.85 -0.66
N GLU A 283 -16.80 1.57 0.12
CA GLU A 283 -16.69 1.34 1.55
C GLU A 283 -15.99 0.01 1.85
N MET A 284 -14.88 0.07 2.58
CA MET A 284 -14.07 -1.08 2.96
C MET A 284 -13.58 -1.01 4.41
N GLY A 285 -14.24 -0.19 5.24
CA GLY A 285 -13.96 0.04 6.66
C GLY A 285 -13.31 1.39 6.97
N GLN A 286 -13.02 2.21 5.95
CA GLN A 286 -12.42 3.54 6.09
C GLN A 286 -13.44 4.66 6.38
N GLY A 287 -14.73 4.33 6.38
CA GLY A 287 -15.81 5.29 6.62
C GLY A 287 -16.02 6.22 5.43
N MET A 288 -15.92 5.70 4.21
CA MET A 288 -16.17 6.46 2.99
C MET A 288 -17.62 6.91 2.93
N ASN A 289 -18.58 6.01 3.18
CA ASN A 289 -20.00 6.33 3.06
C ASN A 289 -20.52 7.20 4.21
N THR A 290 -19.74 7.34 5.28
CA THR A 290 -20.07 8.18 6.44
C THR A 290 -19.59 9.63 6.26
N LYS A 291 -18.51 9.82 5.50
CA LYS A 291 -17.95 11.14 5.17
C LYS A 291 -18.72 11.77 4.01
#